data_AF-A0A6J6VX36-F1
#
_entry.id   AF-A0A6J6VX36-F1
#
_cell.length_a   1.000
_cell.length_b   1.000
_cell.length_c   1.000
_cell.angle_alpha   90.00
_cell.angle_beta   90.00
_cell.angle_gamma   90.00
#
_symmetry.space_group_name_H-M   'P 1'
#
loop_
_entity.id
_entity.type
_entity.pdbx_description
1 polymer ?
#
loop_
_entity_poly.entity_id
_entity_poly.type
_entity_poly.pdbx_seq_one_letter_code
_entity_poly.pdbx_strand_id
1 'polypeptide(L)'
;MITAGLSTSPLIWYEVSQDDMMRGMLDVRVDQDSPISIPEGASARAIASSSARDRWRPMVGDRVDSMSDAEMMDSIDYTIFPNMHPWGAFNRIVYRFRPNGDDHRSSIMEVFFLSPYKGDKPKPVKRRDLSIDEPFTNASELGMLAKVFQQDVFNMARVQQGLETTRKPGITLANYQEAKVRWIHQKIGDYITNDAAPRSNGGQ
;
A
#
# COMPACT_ATOMS: atom_id res chain seq x y z
N MET A 1 -10.50 16.45 -0.37
CA MET A 1 -10.26 14.99 -0.31
C MET A 1 -9.99 14.63 1.14
N ILE A 2 -10.81 13.74 1.69
CA ILE A 2 -10.59 13.08 2.99
C ILE A 2 -9.74 11.85 2.68
N THR A 3 -8.63 11.68 3.38
CA THR A 3 -7.81 10.47 3.21
C THR A 3 -8.45 9.30 3.97
N ALA A 4 -8.12 8.06 3.60
CA ALA A 4 -8.52 6.87 4.36
C ALA A 4 -8.04 6.90 5.83
N GLY A 5 -7.03 7.72 6.14
CA GLY A 5 -6.57 7.97 7.50
C GLY A 5 -7.43 8.97 8.29
N LEU A 6 -8.59 9.42 7.79
CA LEU A 6 -9.39 10.45 8.47
C LEU A 6 -8.57 11.72 8.73
N SER A 7 -7.79 12.14 7.74
CA SER A 7 -7.13 13.43 7.73
C SER A 7 -7.62 14.26 6.54
N THR A 8 -7.80 15.55 6.77
CA THR A 8 -8.19 16.49 5.73
C THR A 8 -6.95 16.95 4.97
N SER A 9 -7.09 17.08 3.65
CA SER A 9 -6.04 17.70 2.83
C SER A 9 -5.77 19.13 3.33
N PRO A 10 -4.51 19.55 3.48
CA PRO A 10 -4.18 20.94 3.85
C PRO A 10 -4.56 21.95 2.76
N LEU A 11 -4.94 21.49 1.57
CA LEU A 11 -5.36 22.32 0.43
C LEU A 11 -6.88 22.52 0.34
N ILE A 12 -7.65 21.95 1.29
CA ILE A 12 -9.09 22.13 1.30
C ILE A 12 -9.44 23.47 1.95
N TRP A 13 -10.34 24.23 1.32
CA TRP A 13 -10.69 25.59 1.74
C TRP A 13 -11.88 25.65 2.71
N TYR A 14 -12.46 24.50 3.05
CA TYR A 14 -13.60 24.38 3.96
C TYR A 14 -13.31 23.35 5.05
N GLU A 15 -13.94 23.51 6.21
CA GLU A 15 -13.85 22.53 7.29
C GLU A 15 -14.72 21.31 6.99
N VAL A 16 -14.15 20.13 7.19
CA VAL A 16 -14.88 18.86 7.03
C VAL A 16 -15.34 18.41 8.40
N SER A 17 -16.64 18.14 8.55
CA SER A 17 -17.18 17.65 9.81
C SER A 17 -16.64 16.25 10.15
N GLN A 18 -16.60 15.88 11.43
CA GLN A 18 -16.16 14.54 11.83
C GLN A 18 -17.05 13.45 11.21
N ASP A 19 -18.35 13.70 11.09
CA ASP A 19 -19.31 12.78 10.46
C ASP A 19 -18.98 12.58 8.98
N ASP A 20 -18.78 13.66 8.22
CA ASP A 20 -18.39 13.59 6.81
C ASP A 20 -17.07 12.85 6.61
N MET A 21 -16.11 13.05 7.52
CA MET A 21 -14.84 12.32 7.51
C MET A 21 -15.07 10.81 7.65
N MET A 22 -15.85 10.38 8.64
CA MET A 22 -16.15 8.97 8.89
C MET A 22 -16.96 8.34 7.75
N ARG A 23 -17.95 9.05 7.22
CA ARG A 23 -18.73 8.61 6.06
C ARG A 23 -17.84 8.40 4.84
N GLY A 24 -16.92 9.34 4.58
CA GLY A 24 -15.95 9.23 3.50
C GLY A 24 -14.99 8.04 3.66
N MET A 25 -14.50 7.77 4.88
CA MET A 25 -13.62 6.62 5.14
C MET A 25 -14.35 5.28 4.93
N LEU A 26 -15.60 5.20 5.37
CA LEU A 26 -16.40 3.98 5.32
C LEU A 26 -17.10 3.74 3.97
N ASP A 27 -16.89 4.64 3.00
CA ASP A 27 -17.57 4.64 1.69
C ASP A 27 -19.11 4.59 1.83
N VAL A 28 -19.64 5.34 2.83
CA VAL A 28 -21.08 5.43 3.11
C VAL A 28 -21.74 6.29 2.05
N ARG A 29 -22.81 5.77 1.43
CA ARG A 29 -23.55 6.51 0.42
C ARG A 29 -24.30 7.70 1.02
N VAL A 30 -24.60 8.68 0.17
CA VAL A 30 -25.28 9.93 0.58
C VAL A 30 -26.68 9.63 1.16
N ASP A 31 -27.36 8.63 0.60
CA ASP A 31 -28.70 8.17 0.97
C ASP A 31 -28.72 7.12 2.09
N GLN A 32 -27.57 6.82 2.68
CA GLN A 32 -27.42 5.82 3.74
C GLN A 32 -27.02 6.48 5.05
N ASP A 33 -27.64 6.03 6.15
CA ASP A 33 -27.23 6.40 7.50
C ASP A 33 -25.81 5.89 7.79
N SER A 34 -25.00 6.70 8.48
CA SER A 34 -23.67 6.27 8.93
C SER A 34 -23.82 5.11 9.92
N PRO A 35 -23.10 3.99 9.72
CA PRO A 35 -23.14 2.87 10.66
C PRO A 35 -22.44 3.19 11.99
N ILE A 36 -21.65 4.28 12.04
CA ILE A 36 -20.93 4.73 13.22
C ILE A 36 -21.32 6.17 13.50
N SER A 37 -21.91 6.40 14.68
CA SER A 37 -22.17 7.74 15.19
C SER A 37 -20.96 8.25 15.98
N ILE A 38 -20.58 9.50 15.77
CA ILE A 38 -19.49 10.15 16.49
C ILE A 38 -20.11 11.00 17.60
N PRO A 39 -19.81 10.72 18.88
CA PRO A 39 -20.29 11.53 20.00
C PRO A 39 -19.88 13.00 19.85
N GLU A 40 -20.70 13.90 20.40
CA GLU A 40 -20.37 15.33 20.42
C GLU A 40 -19.00 15.58 21.09
N GLY A 41 -18.15 16.37 20.45
CA GLY A 41 -16.80 16.67 20.93
C GLY A 41 -15.76 15.54 20.71
N ALA A 42 -16.17 14.37 20.21
CA ALA A 42 -15.24 13.30 19.88
C ALA A 42 -14.64 13.47 18.47
N SER A 43 -13.46 12.88 18.26
CA SER A 43 -12.83 12.82 16.94
C SER A 43 -13.17 11.52 16.23
N ALA A 44 -13.53 11.60 14.95
CA ALA A 44 -13.68 10.45 14.04
C ALA A 44 -12.46 9.54 14.09
N ARG A 45 -11.26 10.14 14.10
CA ARG A 45 -9.99 9.41 14.10
C ARG A 45 -9.77 8.62 15.38
N ALA A 46 -10.11 9.19 16.54
CA ALA A 46 -10.00 8.51 17.83
C ALA A 46 -10.99 7.34 17.95
N ILE A 47 -12.22 7.50 17.43
CA ILE A 47 -13.22 6.43 17.40
C ILE A 47 -12.77 5.28 16.48
N ALA A 48 -12.28 5.62 15.29
CA ALA A 48 -11.81 4.63 14.34
C ALA A 48 -10.54 3.89 14.83
N SER A 49 -9.60 4.61 15.45
CA SER A 49 -8.39 4.00 16.01
C SER A 49 -8.71 3.06 17.16
N SER A 50 -9.62 3.43 18.07
CA SER A 50 -10.11 2.55 19.14
C SER A 50 -10.75 1.28 18.56
N SER A 51 -11.60 1.42 17.54
CA SER A 51 -12.23 0.28 16.87
C SER A 51 -11.20 -0.66 16.22
N ALA A 52 -10.11 -0.11 15.65
CA ALA A 52 -9.02 -0.92 15.11
C ALA A 52 -8.21 -1.64 16.21
N ARG A 53 -8.00 -1.03 17.38
CA ARG A 53 -7.39 -1.70 18.53
C ARG A 53 -8.23 -2.89 18.98
N ASP A 54 -9.54 -2.69 19.13
CA ASP A 54 -10.46 -3.76 19.54
C ASP A 54 -10.47 -4.91 18.53
N ARG A 55 -10.41 -4.59 17.23
CA ARG A 55 -10.28 -5.60 16.17
C ARG A 55 -9.01 -6.44 16.29
N TRP A 56 -7.87 -5.84 16.63
CA TRP A 56 -6.59 -6.55 16.70
C TRP A 56 -6.29 -7.19 18.05
N ARG A 57 -6.87 -6.68 19.15
CA ARG A 57 -6.64 -7.15 20.52
C ARG A 57 -6.78 -8.67 20.68
N PRO A 58 -7.77 -9.37 20.08
CA PRO A 58 -7.86 -10.84 20.18
C PRO A 58 -6.60 -11.57 19.69
N MET A 59 -5.85 -10.98 18.76
CA MET A 59 -4.67 -11.62 18.16
C MET A 59 -3.36 -11.16 18.76
N VAL A 60 -3.22 -9.87 19.12
CA VAL A 60 -1.94 -9.30 19.61
C VAL A 60 -1.99 -8.84 21.07
N GLY A 61 -3.13 -8.99 21.74
CA GLY A 61 -3.32 -8.58 23.13
C GLY A 61 -3.08 -7.10 23.34
N ASP A 62 -2.51 -6.76 24.50
CA ASP A 62 -2.31 -5.37 24.94
C ASP A 62 -1.23 -4.63 24.15
N ARG A 63 -0.56 -5.29 23.19
CA ARG A 63 0.33 -4.61 22.25
C ARG A 63 -0.40 -3.57 21.41
N VAL A 64 -1.72 -3.69 21.24
CA VAL A 64 -2.49 -2.62 20.59
C VAL A 64 -2.41 -1.31 21.38
N ASP A 65 -2.24 -1.32 22.69
CA ASP A 65 -2.22 -0.10 23.52
C ASP A 65 -0.88 0.63 23.48
N SER A 66 0.18 -0.03 23.01
CA SER A 66 1.49 0.60 22.81
C SER A 66 1.63 1.31 21.46
N MET A 67 0.62 1.23 20.60
CA MET A 67 0.66 1.77 19.23
C MET A 67 -0.03 3.13 19.17
N SER A 68 0.49 4.06 18.40
CA SER A 68 -0.16 5.34 18.14
C SER A 68 -1.46 5.19 17.33
N ASP A 69 -2.32 6.22 17.32
CA ASP A 69 -3.51 6.22 16.45
C ASP A 69 -3.13 6.19 14.97
N ALA A 70 -2.00 6.80 14.61
CA ALA A 70 -1.45 6.73 13.27
C ALA A 70 -1.10 5.29 12.87
N GLU A 71 -0.48 4.52 13.75
CA GLU A 71 -0.17 3.11 13.47
C GLU A 71 -1.43 2.23 13.36
N MET A 72 -2.53 2.60 14.01
CA MET A 72 -3.79 1.85 13.89
C MET A 72 -4.60 2.23 12.65
N MET A 73 -4.43 3.43 12.11
CA MET A 73 -5.32 4.00 11.09
C MET A 73 -4.65 4.29 9.75
N ASP A 74 -3.40 4.72 9.76
CA ASP A 74 -2.77 5.24 8.55
C ASP A 74 -2.24 4.12 7.66
N SER A 75 -2.28 4.37 6.36
CA SER A 75 -1.61 3.54 5.35
C SER A 75 -0.13 3.87 5.31
N ILE A 76 0.62 3.34 6.29
CA ILE A 76 2.06 3.56 6.41
C ILE A 76 2.78 2.58 5.49
N ASP A 77 3.11 2.99 4.27
CA ASP A 77 3.84 2.17 3.31
C ASP A 77 5.32 2.55 3.25
N TYR A 78 6.17 1.64 3.73
CA TYR A 78 7.62 1.82 3.66
C TYR A 78 8.15 1.47 2.28
N THR A 79 9.24 2.12 1.87
CA THR A 79 9.99 1.74 0.67
C THR A 79 11.41 1.43 1.08
N ILE A 80 11.76 0.15 0.99
CA ILE A 80 13.09 -0.37 1.22
C ILE A 80 13.72 -0.59 -0.15
N PHE A 81 14.62 0.33 -0.50
CA PHE A 81 15.37 0.26 -1.75
C PHE A 81 16.17 -1.06 -1.81
N PRO A 82 16.19 -1.77 -2.96
CA PRO A 82 15.69 -1.31 -4.26
C PRO A 82 14.20 -1.59 -4.53
N ASN A 83 13.57 -2.56 -3.87
CA ASN A 83 12.32 -3.11 -4.38
C ASN A 83 11.40 -3.82 -3.37
N MET A 84 11.50 -3.52 -2.08
CA MET A 84 10.66 -4.13 -1.05
C MET A 84 9.80 -3.07 -0.34
N HIS A 85 8.51 -3.33 -0.21
CA HIS A 85 7.53 -2.35 0.26
C HIS A 85 6.62 -2.95 1.34
N PRO A 86 7.08 -3.04 2.61
CA PRO A 86 6.26 -3.51 3.70
C PRO A 86 5.33 -2.42 4.20
N TRP A 87 4.09 -2.80 4.52
CA TRP A 87 3.17 -1.93 5.23
C TRP A 87 3.42 -2.02 6.73
N GLY A 88 3.37 -0.87 7.39
CA GLY A 88 3.66 -0.72 8.82
C GLY A 88 2.55 -1.19 9.74
N ALA A 89 2.89 -1.26 11.03
CA ALA A 89 2.01 -1.65 12.12
C ALA A 89 1.39 -3.04 11.91
N PHE A 90 0.07 -3.16 11.96
CA PHE A 90 -0.64 -4.44 11.75
C PHE A 90 -1.19 -4.59 10.32
N ASN A 91 -0.83 -3.69 9.40
CA ASN A 91 -1.13 -3.89 7.99
C ASN A 91 -0.37 -5.11 7.47
N ARG A 92 -1.11 -6.01 6.84
CA ARG A 92 -0.66 -7.38 6.58
C ARG A 92 0.15 -7.54 5.30
N ILE A 93 0.31 -6.48 4.52
CA ILE A 93 0.73 -6.58 3.12
C ILE A 93 2.20 -6.18 2.99
N VAL A 94 2.97 -7.00 2.28
CA VAL A 94 4.32 -6.66 1.83
C VAL A 94 4.42 -6.94 0.34
N TYR A 95 4.91 -5.97 -0.43
CA TYR A 95 5.21 -6.15 -1.84
C TYR A 95 6.71 -6.32 -2.07
N ARG A 96 7.08 -7.14 -3.05
CA ARG A 96 8.43 -7.14 -3.61
C ARG A 96 8.36 -7.22 -5.12
N PHE A 97 9.03 -6.30 -5.81
CA PHE A 97 9.03 -6.22 -7.28
C PHE A 97 10.41 -6.57 -7.83
N ARG A 98 10.55 -7.72 -8.46
CA ARG A 98 11.86 -8.17 -8.96
C ARG A 98 11.94 -8.02 -10.48
N PRO A 99 13.11 -7.71 -11.05
CA PRO A 99 13.34 -7.92 -12.47
C PRO A 99 13.02 -9.36 -12.86
N ASN A 100 12.40 -9.54 -14.02
CA ASN A 100 12.20 -10.86 -14.60
C ASN A 100 13.33 -11.14 -15.61
N GLY A 101 14.51 -11.48 -15.09
CA GLY A 101 15.73 -11.50 -15.90
C GLY A 101 16.12 -10.10 -16.38
N ASP A 102 16.58 -10.01 -17.63
CA ASP A 102 16.96 -8.74 -18.29
C ASP A 102 15.81 -8.16 -19.15
N ASP A 103 14.59 -8.68 -19.01
CA ASP A 103 13.43 -8.16 -19.72
C ASP A 103 12.87 -6.91 -19.03
N HIS A 104 13.14 -5.74 -19.61
CA HIS A 104 12.64 -4.47 -19.12
C HIS A 104 11.10 -4.31 -19.24
N ARG A 105 10.41 -5.23 -19.93
CA ARG A 105 8.94 -5.19 -20.10
C ARG A 105 8.20 -6.03 -19.07
N SER A 106 8.90 -6.81 -18.25
CA SER A 106 8.26 -7.65 -17.24
C SER A 106 8.95 -7.60 -15.88
N SER A 107 8.17 -7.85 -14.84
CA SER A 107 8.65 -7.94 -13.46
C SER A 107 7.88 -9.02 -12.71
N ILE A 108 8.49 -9.57 -11.68
CA ILE A 108 7.86 -10.51 -10.76
C ILE A 108 7.34 -9.72 -9.57
N MET A 109 6.02 -9.64 -9.43
CA MET A 109 5.36 -9.09 -8.26
C MET A 109 5.11 -10.22 -7.25
N GLU A 110 5.78 -10.14 -6.10
CA GLU A 110 5.51 -11.02 -4.96
C GLU A 110 4.67 -10.26 -3.92
N VAL A 111 3.58 -10.89 -3.50
CA VAL A 111 2.72 -10.40 -2.41
C VAL A 111 2.86 -11.34 -1.23
N PHE A 112 3.36 -10.82 -0.10
CA PHE A 112 3.35 -11.53 1.16
C PHE A 112 2.20 -11.03 2.01
N PHE A 113 1.35 -11.94 2.46
CA PHE A 113 0.26 -11.64 3.37
C PHE A 113 0.60 -12.15 4.77
N LEU A 114 1.22 -11.27 5.56
CA LEU A 114 1.79 -11.59 6.87
C LEU A 114 0.84 -11.16 7.96
N SER A 115 0.75 -11.95 9.02
CA SER A 115 -0.05 -11.61 10.20
C SER A 115 0.70 -12.04 11.44
N PRO A 116 0.54 -11.31 12.55
CA PRO A 116 1.02 -11.81 13.82
C PRO A 116 0.28 -13.12 14.14
N TYR A 117 0.93 -13.96 14.93
CA TYR A 117 0.39 -15.22 15.40
C TYR A 117 0.57 -15.32 16.91
N LYS A 118 -0.24 -16.14 17.56
CA LYS A 118 -0.14 -16.44 18.99
C LYS A 118 0.25 -17.91 19.17
N GLY A 119 1.13 -18.19 20.12
CA GLY A 119 1.65 -19.54 20.35
C GLY A 119 2.70 -19.92 19.31
N ASP A 120 2.62 -21.15 18.80
CA ASP A 120 3.62 -21.68 17.87
C ASP A 120 3.56 -21.02 16.49
N LYS A 121 4.73 -20.86 15.89
CA LYS A 121 4.86 -20.29 14.54
C LYS A 121 4.13 -21.20 13.54
N PRO A 122 3.17 -20.67 12.75
CA PRO A 122 2.49 -21.47 11.74
C PRO A 122 3.48 -21.97 10.69
N LYS A 123 3.20 -23.15 10.14
CA LYS A 123 3.97 -23.69 9.01
C LYS A 123 3.91 -22.72 7.82
N PRO A 124 4.97 -22.62 7.00
CA PRO A 124 4.92 -21.83 5.77
C PRO A 124 3.76 -22.26 4.88
N VAL A 125 3.03 -21.28 4.34
CA VAL A 125 1.97 -21.53 3.36
C VAL A 125 2.56 -21.92 2.01
N LYS A 126 1.82 -22.70 1.23
CA LYS A 126 2.21 -23.01 -0.15
C LYS A 126 2.13 -21.72 -0.97
N ARG A 127 3.20 -21.41 -1.71
CA ARG A 127 3.23 -20.32 -2.68
C ARG A 127 2.26 -20.62 -3.84
N ARG A 128 1.45 -19.62 -4.20
CA ARG A 128 0.65 -19.61 -5.43
C ARG A 128 1.37 -18.74 -6.45
N ASP A 129 1.71 -19.33 -7.58
CA ASP A 129 2.19 -18.60 -8.75
C ASP A 129 1.02 -18.34 -9.70
N LEU A 130 0.99 -17.13 -10.25
CA LEU A 130 0.08 -16.70 -11.30
C LEU A 130 0.92 -16.32 -12.53
N SER A 131 0.46 -16.72 -13.71
CA SER A 131 0.99 -16.25 -14.99
C SER A 131 0.46 -14.84 -15.33
N ILE A 132 1.04 -14.20 -16.35
CA ILE A 132 0.66 -12.85 -16.79
C ILE A 132 -0.79 -12.75 -17.28
N ASP A 133 -1.35 -13.86 -17.77
CA ASP A 133 -2.72 -13.95 -18.28
C ASP A 133 -3.73 -14.38 -17.20
N GLU A 134 -3.26 -14.81 -16.03
CA GLU A 134 -4.11 -15.17 -14.92
C GLU A 134 -4.49 -13.93 -14.09
N PRO A 135 -5.80 -13.66 -13.87
CA PRO A 135 -6.19 -12.55 -13.04
C PRO A 135 -5.85 -12.79 -11.56
N PHE A 136 -5.51 -11.73 -10.83
CA PHE A 136 -5.23 -11.78 -9.40
C PHE A 136 -6.41 -12.32 -8.58
N THR A 137 -7.63 -12.19 -9.10
CA THR A 137 -8.85 -12.76 -8.49
C THR A 137 -8.84 -14.29 -8.41
N ASN A 138 -7.97 -14.97 -9.14
CA ASN A 138 -7.76 -16.43 -9.01
C ASN A 138 -7.02 -16.80 -7.71
N ALA A 139 -6.31 -15.85 -7.08
CA ALA A 139 -5.70 -16.01 -5.76
C ALA A 139 -6.71 -15.60 -4.68
N SER A 140 -7.64 -16.51 -4.37
CA SER A 140 -8.73 -16.25 -3.42
C SER A 140 -8.25 -15.93 -2.00
N GLU A 141 -7.04 -16.36 -1.64
CA GLU A 141 -6.37 -16.05 -0.37
C GLU A 141 -6.13 -14.54 -0.15
N LEU A 142 -6.12 -13.74 -1.22
CA LEU A 142 -5.97 -12.29 -1.15
C LEU A 142 -7.29 -11.57 -0.84
N GLY A 143 -8.43 -12.26 -0.90
CA GLY A 143 -9.75 -11.69 -0.66
C GLY A 143 -10.04 -10.45 -1.52
N MET A 144 -10.50 -9.37 -0.89
CA MET A 144 -10.81 -8.11 -1.60
C MET A 144 -9.59 -7.44 -2.23
N LEU A 145 -8.38 -7.69 -1.74
CA LEU A 145 -7.15 -7.10 -2.29
C LEU A 145 -6.88 -7.57 -3.72
N ALA A 146 -7.32 -8.79 -4.06
CA ALA A 146 -7.17 -9.32 -5.41
C ALA A 146 -7.77 -8.40 -6.48
N LYS A 147 -8.91 -7.75 -6.16
CA LYS A 147 -9.57 -6.80 -7.08
C LYS A 147 -8.75 -5.52 -7.26
N VAL A 148 -8.09 -5.06 -6.21
CA VAL A 148 -7.22 -3.86 -6.26
C VAL A 148 -5.98 -4.17 -7.10
N PHE A 149 -5.30 -5.29 -6.84
CA PHE A 149 -4.12 -5.68 -7.64
C PHE A 149 -4.46 -5.92 -9.10
N GLN A 150 -5.65 -6.46 -9.38
CA GLN A 150 -6.12 -6.61 -10.75
C GLN A 150 -6.23 -5.25 -11.47
N GLN A 151 -6.71 -4.21 -10.79
CA GLN A 151 -6.79 -2.86 -11.35
C GLN A 151 -5.40 -2.26 -11.55
N ASP A 152 -4.50 -2.42 -10.58
CA ASP A 152 -3.14 -1.90 -10.66
C ASP A 152 -2.36 -2.50 -11.85
N VAL A 153 -2.34 -3.83 -11.97
CA VAL A 153 -1.62 -4.52 -13.05
C VAL A 153 -2.20 -4.20 -14.42
N PHE A 154 -3.53 -4.06 -14.53
CA PHE A 154 -4.18 -3.63 -15.76
C PHE A 154 -3.69 -2.24 -16.20
N ASN A 155 -3.53 -1.30 -15.25
CA ASN A 155 -3.05 0.04 -15.53
C ASN A 155 -1.54 0.07 -15.86
N MET A 156 -0.71 -0.69 -15.14
CA MET A 156 0.74 -0.70 -15.33
C MET A 156 1.15 -1.12 -16.75
N ALA A 157 0.49 -2.13 -17.33
CA ALA A 157 0.76 -2.55 -18.70
C ALA A 157 0.49 -1.43 -19.72
N ARG A 158 -0.54 -0.59 -19.48
CA ARG A 158 -0.86 0.56 -20.33
C ARG A 158 0.14 1.69 -20.16
N VAL A 159 0.65 1.92 -18.95
CA VAL A 159 1.74 2.87 -18.71
C VAL A 159 2.98 2.47 -19.50
N GLN A 160 3.40 1.20 -19.45
CA GLN A 160 4.56 0.71 -20.21
C GLN A 160 4.39 0.93 -21.72
N GLN A 161 3.23 0.60 -22.29
CA GLN A 161 2.92 0.85 -23.70
C GLN A 161 2.99 2.35 -24.06
N GLY A 162 2.51 3.22 -23.18
CA GLY A 162 2.61 4.67 -23.36
C GLY A 162 4.05 5.18 -23.30
N LEU A 163 4.88 4.63 -22.41
CA LEU A 163 6.30 4.98 -22.29
C LEU A 163 7.10 4.56 -23.53
N GLU A 164 6.80 3.43 -24.15
CA GLU A 164 7.50 3.00 -25.37
C GLU A 164 7.15 3.84 -26.61
N THR A 165 6.01 4.53 -26.57
CA THR A 165 5.53 5.38 -27.69
C THR A 165 5.74 6.87 -27.45
N THR A 166 6.25 7.25 -26.27
CA THR A 166 6.46 8.65 -25.92
C THR A 166 7.54 9.30 -26.78
N ARG A 167 7.32 10.56 -27.19
CA ARG A 167 8.34 11.39 -27.85
C ARG A 167 9.09 12.29 -26.88
N LYS A 168 8.62 12.36 -25.63
CA LYS A 168 9.27 13.17 -24.60
C LYS A 168 10.48 12.38 -24.07
N PRO A 169 11.65 13.02 -23.83
CA PRO A 169 12.84 12.34 -23.32
C PRO A 169 12.70 11.74 -21.90
N GLY A 170 11.55 11.90 -21.25
CA GLY A 170 11.27 11.39 -19.91
C GLY A 170 9.83 11.70 -19.46
N ILE A 171 9.50 11.39 -18.21
CA ILE A 171 8.15 11.58 -17.64
C ILE A 171 8.02 12.92 -16.91
N THR A 172 6.78 13.43 -16.76
CA THR A 172 6.49 14.54 -15.84
C THR A 172 5.87 13.93 -14.59
N LEU A 173 6.38 14.28 -13.41
CA LEU A 173 5.85 13.81 -12.14
C LEU A 173 5.36 15.01 -11.30
N ALA A 174 4.29 14.82 -10.56
CA ALA A 174 3.71 15.77 -9.62
C ALA A 174 4.67 16.02 -8.44
N ASN A 175 4.69 17.27 -7.97
CA ASN A 175 5.59 17.67 -6.90
C ASN A 175 5.25 16.98 -5.57
N TYR A 176 3.97 16.90 -5.21
CA TYR A 176 3.55 16.39 -3.92
C TYR A 176 3.30 14.86 -3.92
N GLN A 177 2.39 14.39 -4.78
CA GLN A 177 1.92 13.00 -4.75
C GLN A 177 2.96 11.98 -5.26
N GLU A 178 3.89 12.39 -6.12
CA GLU A 178 4.84 11.48 -6.77
C GLU A 178 6.28 11.68 -6.26
N ALA A 179 6.44 12.28 -5.08
CA ALA A 179 7.75 12.49 -4.46
C ALA A 179 8.52 11.16 -4.25
N LYS A 180 7.82 10.09 -3.84
CA LYS A 180 8.40 8.75 -3.65
C LYS A 180 8.92 8.14 -4.97
N VAL A 181 8.14 8.27 -6.05
CA VAL A 181 8.54 7.81 -7.40
C VAL A 181 9.80 8.55 -7.87
N ARG A 182 9.83 9.89 -7.71
CA ARG A 182 11.02 10.70 -8.02
C ARG A 182 12.24 10.26 -7.23
N TRP A 183 12.08 10.04 -5.92
CA TRP A 183 13.16 9.59 -5.04
C TRP A 183 13.70 8.22 -5.45
N ILE A 184 12.85 7.25 -5.78
CA ILE A 184 13.28 5.93 -6.27
C ILE A 184 14.11 6.08 -7.55
N HIS A 185 13.63 6.83 -8.55
CA HIS A 185 14.37 7.05 -9.80
C HIS A 185 15.73 7.72 -9.57
N GLN A 186 15.79 8.71 -8.67
CA GLN A 186 17.06 9.33 -8.29
C GLN A 186 18.01 8.30 -7.66
N LYS A 187 17.54 7.48 -6.72
CA LYS A 187 18.36 6.45 -6.08
C LYS A 187 18.84 5.37 -7.03
N ILE A 188 17.99 4.95 -7.97
CA ILE A 188 18.40 4.03 -9.05
C ILE A 188 19.51 4.68 -9.89
N GLY A 189 19.34 5.94 -10.29
CA GLY A 189 20.36 6.69 -11.04
C GLY A 189 21.70 6.78 -10.30
N ASP A 190 21.67 7.12 -9.01
CA ASP A 190 22.85 7.18 -8.15
C ASP A 190 23.58 5.82 -8.12
N TYR A 191 22.85 4.71 -8.05
CA TYR A 191 23.44 3.37 -8.01
C TYR A 191 24.00 2.91 -9.36
N ILE A 192 23.30 3.21 -10.47
CA ILE A 192 23.74 2.79 -11.81
C ILE A 192 24.99 3.58 -12.26
N THR A 193 25.08 4.84 -11.87
CA THR A 193 26.20 5.72 -12.26
C THR A 193 27.40 5.64 -11.33
N ASN A 194 27.27 5.01 -10.16
CA ASN A 194 28.35 4.85 -9.20
C ASN A 194 29.16 3.57 -9.49
N ASP A 195 30.42 3.74 -9.91
CA ASP A 195 31.34 2.63 -10.20
C ASP A 195 31.71 1.77 -8.98
N ALA A 196 31.51 2.28 -7.76
CA ALA A 196 31.74 1.54 -6.52
C ALA A 196 30.49 0.74 -6.06
N ALA A 197 29.35 0.85 -6.75
CA ALA A 197 28.16 0.09 -6.39
C ALA A 197 28.38 -1.42 -6.55
N PRO A 198 27.87 -2.27 -5.64
CA PRO A 198 28.00 -3.72 -5.76
C PRO A 198 27.33 -4.19 -7.06
N ARG A 199 28.12 -4.70 -8.00
CA ARG A 199 27.61 -5.34 -9.21
C ARG A 199 27.44 -6.83 -8.92
N SER A 200 26.33 -7.42 -9.33
CA SER A 200 26.21 -8.87 -9.32
C SER A 200 27.33 -9.43 -10.20
N ASN A 201 28.26 -10.18 -9.64
CA ASN A 201 29.14 -11.02 -10.43
C ASN A 201 28.21 -11.98 -11.17
N GLY A 202 28.02 -11.76 -12.48
CA GLY A 202 27.19 -12.63 -13.30
C GLY A 202 27.62 -14.07 -13.06
N GLY A 203 26.75 -14.85 -12.41
CA GLY A 203 26.97 -16.28 -12.26
C GLY A 203 26.99 -16.90 -13.65
N GLN A 204 28.04 -17.65 -13.94
CA GLN A 204 28.04 -18.64 -15.03
C GLN A 204 26.93 -19.65 -14.82
#